data_AF-A0A9X4ENK0-F1
#
_entry.id   AF-A0A9X4ENK0-F1
#
_cell.length_a   1.000
_cell.length_b   1.000
_cell.length_c   1.000
_cell.angle_alpha   90.00
_cell.angle_beta   90.00
_cell.angle_gamma   90.00
#
_symmetry.space_group_name_H-M   'P 1'
#
loop_
_entity.id
_entity.type
_entity.pdbx_description
1 polymer ?
#
loop_
_entity_poly.entity_id
_entity_poly.type
_entity_poly.pdbx_seq_one_letter_code
_entity_poly.pdbx_strand_id
1 'polypeptide(L)' 'MTQADLLKVNLKALTIFNANDTMLTVDGCAKYLKVHPNTVKNRIHKNTIQAIFQDGKYHIPKIQFLEKIVESFEQ' A
#
# COMPACT_ATOMS: atom_id res chain seq x y z
N MET A 1 -0.94 20.15 -23.34
CA MET A 1 -0.90 18.74 -22.91
C MET A 1 -0.71 17.90 -24.16
N THR A 2 0.44 17.25 -24.31
CA THR A 2 0.75 16.46 -25.52
C THR A 2 0.26 15.02 -25.38
N GLN A 3 0.15 14.27 -26.48
CA GLN A 3 -0.18 12.84 -26.41
C GLN A 3 0.83 12.06 -25.56
N ALA A 4 2.10 12.47 -25.56
CA ALA A 4 3.14 11.88 -24.71
C ALA A 4 2.88 12.11 -23.21
N ASP A 5 2.39 13.29 -22.83
CA ASP A 5 2.06 13.59 -21.43
C ASP A 5 0.87 12.75 -20.96
N LEU A 6 -0.14 12.58 -21.81
CA LEU A 6 -1.29 11.72 -21.52
C LEU A 6 -0.87 10.26 -21.35
N LEU A 7 0.04 9.76 -22.19
CA LEU A 7 0.57 8.39 -22.07
C LEU A 7 1.34 8.21 -20.76
N LYS A 8 2.13 9.21 -20.36
CA LYS A 8 2.94 9.20 -19.13
C LYS A 8 2.07 9.21 -17.88
N VAL A 9 0.99 10.00 -17.86
CA VAL A 9 0.01 10.02 -16.75
C VAL A 9 -0.72 8.69 -16.65
N ASN A 10 -1.15 8.11 -17.78
CA ASN A 10 -1.81 6.80 -17.77
C ASN A 10 -0.88 5.67 -17.31
N LEU A 11 0.38 5.65 -17.73
CA LEU A 11 1.39 4.69 -17.25
C LEU A 11 1.62 4.83 -15.74
N LYS A 12 1.72 6.06 -15.23
CA LYS A 12 1.81 6.31 -13.78
C LYS A 12 0.56 5.78 -13.05
N ALA A 13 -0.63 6.05 -13.54
CA ALA A 13 -1.88 5.58 -12.94
C ALA A 13 -1.98 4.04 -12.92
N LEU A 14 -1.62 3.37 -14.02
CA LEU A 14 -1.55 1.90 -14.11
C LEU A 14 -0.52 1.31 -13.13
N THR A 15 0.61 1.97 -12.97
CA THR A 15 1.66 1.54 -12.03
C THR A 15 1.19 1.68 -10.59
N ILE A 16 0.51 2.79 -10.26
CA ILE A 16 -0.12 3.00 -8.94
C ILE A 16 -1.20 1.94 -8.70
N PHE A 17 -2.06 1.68 -9.68
CA PHE A 17 -3.10 0.67 -9.59
C PHE A 17 -2.52 -0.74 -9.34
N ASN A 18 -1.54 -1.15 -10.13
CA ASN A 18 -0.90 -2.46 -9.98
C ASN A 18 -0.12 -2.58 -8.66
N ALA A 19 0.52 -1.49 -8.21
CA ALA A 19 1.16 -1.46 -6.88
C ALA A 19 0.13 -1.55 -5.74
N ASN A 20 -1.08 -1.01 -5.93
CA ASN A 20 -2.17 -1.03 -4.96
C ASN A 20 -2.91 -2.37 -4.88
N ASP A 21 -2.93 -3.14 -5.98
CA ASP A 21 -3.57 -4.46 -6.06
C ASP A 21 -2.80 -5.54 -5.28
N THR A 22 -1.68 -5.18 -4.64
CA THR A 22 -0.91 -6.10 -3.82
C THR A 22 -1.34 -6.06 -2.35
N MET A 23 -1.60 -7.24 -1.78
CA MET A 23 -1.76 -7.39 -0.33
C MET A 23 -0.40 -7.60 0.33
N LEU A 24 -0.16 -6.90 1.43
CA LEU A 24 1.06 -7.03 2.24
C LEU A 24 0.82 -8.01 3.39
N THR A 25 1.84 -8.81 3.71
CA THR A 25 1.87 -9.49 5.01
C THR A 25 2.17 -8.49 6.13
N VAL A 26 1.99 -8.90 7.39
CA VAL A 26 2.38 -8.10 8.56
C VAL A 26 3.84 -7.64 8.46
N ASP A 27 4.76 -8.54 8.09
CA ASP A 27 6.18 -8.23 7.94
C ASP A 27 6.45 -7.30 6.76
N GLY A 28 5.72 -7.47 5.65
CA GLY A 28 5.79 -6.57 4.49
C GLY A 28 5.33 -5.16 4.85
N CYS A 29 4.22 -5.04 5.56
CA CYS A 29 3.68 -3.77 6.05
C CYS A 29 4.62 -3.12 7.08
N ALA A 30 5.23 -3.91 7.96
CA ALA A 30 6.22 -3.45 8.93
C ALA A 30 7.44 -2.82 8.23
N LYS A 31 7.98 -3.49 7.20
CA LYS A 31 9.07 -2.95 6.38
C LYS A 31 8.65 -1.68 5.63
N TYR A 32 7.46 -1.68 5.02
CA TYR A 32 6.93 -0.54 4.28
C TYR A 32 6.76 0.71 5.15
N LEU A 33 6.21 0.54 6.36
CA LEU A 33 5.99 1.62 7.31
C LEU A 33 7.21 1.93 8.18
N LYS A 34 8.31 1.16 8.05
CA LYS A 34 9.52 1.24 8.90
C LYS A 34 9.20 1.15 10.40
N VAL A 35 8.33 0.21 10.77
CA VAL A 35 7.92 -0.04 12.18
C VAL A 35 8.07 -1.51 12.54
N HIS A 36 8.04 -1.83 13.83
CA HIS A 36 8.08 -3.22 14.29
C HIS A 36 6.79 -3.98 13.91
N PRO A 37 6.85 -5.28 13.56
CA PRO A 37 5.67 -6.10 13.23
C PRO A 37 4.59 -6.11 14.33
N ASN A 38 4.98 -6.08 15.61
CA ASN A 38 4.02 -5.97 16.73
C ASN A 38 3.24 -4.65 16.70
N THR A 39 3.84 -3.57 16.23
CA THR A 39 3.14 -2.29 16.07
C THR A 39 2.07 -2.40 14.98
N VAL A 40 2.36 -3.11 13.88
CA VAL A 40 1.38 -3.40 12.83
C VAL A 40 0.24 -4.25 13.39
N LYS A 41 0.54 -5.34 14.10
CA LYS A 41 -0.47 -6.17 14.76
C LYS A 41 -1.34 -5.35 15.71
N ASN A 42 -0.74 -4.54 16.58
CA ASN A 42 -1.48 -3.68 17.51
C ASN A 42 -2.40 -2.70 16.78
N ARG A 43 -1.94 -2.09 15.67
CA ARG A 43 -2.76 -1.19 14.85
C ARG A 43 -3.90 -1.91 14.12
N ILE A 44 -3.72 -3.17 13.75
CA ILE A 44 -4.81 -4.02 13.23
C ILE A 44 -5.87 -4.22 14.34
N HIS A 45 -5.45 -4.57 15.56
CA HIS A 45 -6.38 -4.77 16.68
C HIS A 45 -7.11 -3.47 17.09
N LYS A 46 -6.47 -2.32 16.89
CA LYS A 46 -7.05 -0.98 17.13
C LYS A 46 -7.85 -0.46 15.94
N ASN A 47 -8.11 -1.27 14.91
CA ASN A 47 -8.81 -0.89 13.68
C ASN A 47 -8.20 0.32 12.95
N THR A 48 -6.92 0.62 13.18
CA THR A 48 -6.18 1.69 12.50
C THR A 48 -5.59 1.21 11.17
N ILE A 49 -5.31 -0.09 11.06
CA ILE A 49 -4.91 -0.76 9.81
C ILE A 49 -5.97 -1.79 9.48
N GLN A 50 -6.54 -1.70 8.29
CA GLN A 50 -7.47 -2.70 7.79
C GLN A 50 -6.68 -3.93 7.31
N ALA A 51 -7.05 -5.10 7.82
CA ALA A 51 -6.44 -6.35 7.42
C ALA A 51 -7.51 -7.45 7.29
N ILE A 52 -7.31 -8.35 6.34
CA ILE A 52 -8.12 -9.53 6.14
C ILE A 52 -7.36 -10.70 6.76
N PHE A 53 -8.00 -11.46 7.64
CA PHE A 53 -7.41 -12.67 8.21
C PHE A 53 -7.83 -13.88 7.38
N GLN A 54 -6.87 -14.50 6.69
CA GLN A 54 -7.09 -15.66 5.83
C GLN A 54 -5.92 -16.63 5.97
N ASP A 55 -6.23 -17.94 6.03
CA ASP A 55 -5.24 -19.02 6.17
C ASP A 55 -4.27 -18.84 7.35
N GLY A 56 -4.77 -18.33 8.47
CA GLY A 56 -3.96 -18.10 9.68
C GLY A 56 -3.03 -16.88 9.60
N LYS A 57 -3.15 -16.05 8.56
CA LYS A 57 -2.28 -14.87 8.33
C LYS A 57 -3.11 -13.61 8.09
N TYR A 58 -2.54 -12.46 8.46
CA TYR A 58 -3.10 -11.16 8.11
C TYR A 58 -2.57 -10.70 6.76
N HIS A 59 -3.49 -10.32 5.89
CA HIS A 59 -3.28 -9.70 4.60
C HIS A 59 -3.75 -8.25 4.65
N ILE A 60 -2.87 -7.33 4.33
CA ILE A 60 -3.04 -5.89 4.55
C ILE A 60 -3.09 -5.24 3.16
N PRO A 61 -4.25 -4.78 2.68
CA PRO A 61 -4.36 -4.13 1.37
C PRO A 61 -3.45 -2.91 1.30
N LYS A 62 -2.51 -2.84 0.35
CA LYS A 62 -1.56 -1.73 0.27
C LYS A 62 -2.25 -0.40 -0.07
N ILE A 63 -3.41 -0.45 -0.72
CA ILE A 63 -4.26 0.70 -1.06
C ILE A 63 -4.66 1.56 0.14
N GLN A 64 -4.68 1.02 1.36
CA GLN A 64 -5.00 1.84 2.54
C GLN A 64 -3.90 2.87 2.87
N PHE A 65 -2.74 2.79 2.22
CA PHE A 65 -1.64 3.74 2.34
C PHE A 65 -1.50 4.66 1.12
N LEU A 66 -2.58 4.89 0.37
CA LEU A 66 -2.61 5.70 -0.86
C LEU A 66 -1.88 7.04 -0.72
N GLU A 67 -2.06 7.76 0.39
CA GLU A 67 -1.39 9.06 0.63
C GLU A 67 0.14 8.94 0.55
N LYS A 68 0.72 7.93 1.21
CA LYS A 68 2.18 7.67 1.17
C LYS A 68 2.66 7.22 -0.21
N ILE A 69 1.80 6.55 -0.96
CA ILE A 69 2.12 6.09 -2.32
C ILE A 69 2.18 7.29 -3.26
N VAL A 70 1.22 8.21 -3.16
CA VAL A 70 1.20 9.45 -3.94
C VAL A 70 2.42 10.31 -3.61
N GLU A 71 2.72 10.51 -2.32
CA GLU A 71 3.91 11.26 -1.89
C GLU A 71 5.22 10.68 -2.44
N SER A 72 5.33 9.34 -2.52
CA SER A 72 6.52 8.68 -3.07
C SER A 72 6.67 8.84 -4.59
N PHE A 73 5.63 9.26 -5.31
CA PHE A 73 5.63 9.45 -6.78
C PHE A 73 5.77 10.92 -7.21
N GLU A 74 5.62 11.86 -6.27
CA GLU A 74 5.79 13.31 -6.49
C GLU A 74 7.21 13.82 -6.15
N GLN A 75 8.06 12.99 -5.53
CA GLN A 75 9.51 13.21 -5.39
C GLN A 75 10.28 12.76 -6.64
#